data_AF-A0A7C4QA64-F1
#
_entry.id   AF-A0A7C4QA64-F1
#
_cell.length_a   1.000
_cell.length_b   1.000
_cell.length_c   1.000
_cell.angle_alpha   90.00
_cell.angle_beta   90.00
_cell.angle_gamma   90.00
#
_symmetry.space_group_name_H-M   'P 1'
#
loop_
_entity.id
_entity.type
_entity.pdbx_description
1 polymer ?
#
loop_
_entity_poly.entity_id
_entity_poly.type
_entity_poly.pdbx_seq_one_letter_code
_entity_poly.pdbx_strand_id
1 'polypeptide(L)'
;MQNLHPNALIRAFRQAPWRQQTQILAALSIGLLVLLVVGGLYLTVASRAGNAGRDLQDYEARKSELIRENDRLRAQLAELRTMTRMANRALELGFAPAQPDQVRYVAVPDYPYPTAPAAAQAPEAAPQDESPIDWLAQTLRQLFGGG
;
A
#
# COMPACT_ATOMS: atom_id res chain seq x y z
N MET A 1 -29.64 -89.51 -17.59
CA MET A 1 -28.53 -88.76 -18.22
C MET A 1 -29.10 -87.89 -19.34
N GLN A 2 -29.26 -86.59 -19.11
CA GLN A 2 -29.56 -85.62 -20.18
C GLN A 2 -29.07 -84.22 -19.77
N ASN A 3 -27.81 -83.99 -20.15
CA ASN A 3 -27.06 -82.75 -20.42
C ASN A 3 -27.72 -81.40 -20.04
N LEU A 4 -27.17 -80.76 -19.00
CA LEU A 4 -27.37 -79.35 -18.71
C LEU A 4 -26.45 -78.51 -19.61
N HIS A 5 -27.03 -77.61 -20.39
CA HIS A 5 -26.32 -76.80 -21.39
C HIS A 5 -25.36 -75.77 -20.76
N PRO A 6 -24.06 -75.75 -21.15
CA PRO A 6 -23.07 -74.79 -20.64
C PRO A 6 -23.25 -73.33 -21.14
N ASN A 7 -24.28 -73.05 -21.94
CA ASN A 7 -24.47 -71.76 -22.64
C ASN A 7 -25.33 -70.73 -21.89
N ALA A 8 -25.64 -70.97 -20.61
CA ALA A 8 -26.37 -69.99 -19.78
C ALA A 8 -25.42 -68.99 -19.09
N LEU A 9 -24.18 -69.40 -18.82
CA LEU A 9 -23.24 -68.60 -18.01
C LEU A 9 -22.61 -67.42 -18.78
N ILE A 10 -22.55 -67.50 -20.12
CA ILE A 10 -21.91 -66.45 -20.94
C ILE A 10 -22.88 -65.29 -21.23
N ARG A 11 -24.20 -65.51 -21.14
CA ARG A 11 -25.19 -64.45 -21.45
C ARG A 11 -25.35 -63.41 -20.32
N ALA A 12 -24.99 -63.75 -19.08
CA ALA A 12 -25.15 -62.85 -17.95
C ALA A 12 -24.06 -61.75 -17.87
N PHE A 13 -22.91 -61.92 -18.54
CA PHE A 13 -21.86 -60.89 -18.60
C PHE A 13 -22.11 -59.78 -19.63
N ARG A 14 -23.28 -59.78 -20.27
CA ARG A 14 -23.72 -58.73 -21.20
C ARG A 14 -24.72 -57.78 -20.55
N GLN A 15 -24.60 -57.56 -19.24
CA GLN A 15 -25.33 -56.50 -18.54
C GLN A 15 -24.81 -55.13 -19.00
N ALA A 16 -25.37 -54.68 -20.13
CA ALA A 16 -25.65 -53.29 -20.44
C ALA A 16 -24.44 -52.31 -20.42
N PRO A 17 -23.44 -52.47 -21.31
CA PRO A 17 -22.42 -51.42 -21.56
C PRO A 17 -23.02 -50.07 -21.98
N TRP A 18 -24.30 -50.03 -22.38
CA TRP A 18 -25.02 -48.80 -22.73
C TRP A 18 -25.12 -47.80 -21.56
N ARG A 19 -25.18 -48.26 -20.29
CA ARG A 19 -25.30 -47.35 -19.13
C ARG A 19 -23.99 -46.59 -18.87
N GLN A 20 -22.85 -47.27 -18.99
CA GLN A 20 -21.54 -46.64 -18.83
C GLN A 20 -21.26 -45.64 -19.96
N GLN A 21 -21.65 -45.96 -21.21
CA GLN A 21 -21.54 -45.03 -22.32
C GLN A 21 -22.37 -43.75 -22.10
N THR A 22 -23.61 -43.89 -21.62
CA THR A 22 -24.45 -42.71 -21.29
C THR A 22 -23.94 -41.91 -20.09
N GLN A 23 -23.36 -42.57 -19.09
CA GLN A 23 -22.82 -41.91 -17.90
C GLN A 23 -21.58 -41.07 -18.21
N ILE A 24 -20.69 -41.58 -19.07
CA ILE A 24 -19.51 -40.83 -19.52
C ILE A 24 -19.95 -39.59 -20.31
N LEU A 25 -20.91 -39.74 -21.22
CA LEU A 25 -21.42 -38.62 -22.02
C LEU A 25 -22.11 -37.55 -21.15
N ALA A 26 -22.86 -37.98 -20.13
CA ALA A 26 -23.47 -37.10 -19.15
C ALA A 26 -22.43 -36.37 -18.29
N ALA A 27 -21.40 -37.08 -17.80
CA ALA A 27 -20.33 -36.48 -17.02
C ALA A 27 -19.53 -35.45 -17.82
N LEU A 28 -19.25 -35.73 -19.10
CA LEU A 28 -18.57 -34.82 -20.00
C LEU A 28 -19.41 -33.56 -20.26
N SER A 29 -20.72 -33.72 -20.44
CA SER A 29 -21.66 -32.60 -20.59
C SER A 29 -21.72 -31.72 -19.35
N ILE A 30 -21.76 -32.32 -18.14
CA ILE A 30 -21.73 -31.57 -16.88
C ILE A 30 -20.40 -30.82 -16.74
N GLY A 31 -19.27 -31.47 -17.04
CA GLY A 31 -17.96 -30.83 -17.02
C GLY A 31 -17.88 -29.63 -17.96
N LEU A 32 -18.39 -29.77 -19.18
CA LEU A 32 -18.47 -28.68 -20.15
C LEU A 32 -19.34 -27.53 -19.65
N LEU A 33 -20.49 -27.84 -19.03
CA LEU A 33 -21.41 -26.85 -18.48
C LEU A 33 -20.78 -26.07 -17.32
N VAL A 34 -20.07 -26.75 -16.41
CA VAL A 34 -19.30 -26.11 -15.34
C VAL A 34 -18.22 -25.20 -15.93
N LEU A 35 -17.48 -25.67 -16.94
CA LEU A 35 -16.46 -24.88 -17.62
C LEU A 35 -17.05 -23.61 -18.25
N LEU A 36 -18.24 -23.72 -18.86
CA LEU A 36 -18.95 -22.58 -19.44
C LEU A 36 -19.40 -21.57 -18.39
N VAL A 37 -19.91 -22.03 -17.24
CA VAL A 37 -20.33 -21.17 -16.13
C VAL A 37 -19.12 -20.44 -15.54
N VAL A 38 -18.03 -21.16 -15.26
CA VAL A 38 -16.80 -20.56 -14.72
C VAL A 38 -16.17 -19.60 -15.73
N GLY A 39 -16.10 -19.99 -17.01
CA GLY A 39 -15.58 -19.15 -18.09
C GLY A 39 -16.41 -17.89 -18.30
N GLY A 40 -17.74 -18.02 -18.31
CA GLY A 40 -18.66 -16.88 -18.40
C GLY A 40 -18.51 -15.94 -17.21
N LEU A 41 -18.47 -16.47 -15.99
CA LEU A 41 -18.23 -15.67 -14.79
C LEU A 41 -16.89 -14.95 -14.86
N TYR A 42 -15.81 -15.63 -15.24
CA TYR A 42 -14.49 -15.04 -15.43
C TYR A 42 -14.51 -13.89 -16.46
N LEU A 43 -15.23 -14.07 -17.57
CA LEU A 43 -15.39 -13.03 -18.59
C LEU A 43 -16.22 -11.84 -18.08
N THR A 44 -17.24 -12.07 -17.26
CA THR A 44 -18.01 -10.98 -16.62
C THR A 44 -17.18 -10.22 -15.58
N VAL A 45 -16.30 -10.91 -14.85
CA VAL A 45 -15.34 -10.28 -13.92
C VAL A 45 -14.28 -9.49 -14.70
N ALA A 46 -13.75 -10.05 -15.78
CA ALA A 46 -12.79 -9.38 -16.65
C ALA A 46 -13.39 -8.14 -17.34
N SER A 47 -14.65 -8.18 -17.77
CA SER A 47 -15.35 -7.02 -18.34
C SER A 47 -15.71 -5.96 -17.31
N ARG A 48 -16.06 -6.35 -16.07
CA ARG A 48 -16.21 -5.40 -14.95
C ARG A 48 -14.91 -4.71 -14.59
N ALA A 49 -13.77 -5.41 -14.63
CA ALA A 49 -12.45 -4.80 -14.46
C ALA A 49 -12.12 -3.77 -15.55
N GLY A 50 -12.58 -4.00 -16.80
CA GLY A 50 -12.42 -3.07 -17.91
C GLY A 50 -13.22 -1.76 -17.75
N ASN A 51 -14.45 -1.81 -17.22
CA ASN A 51 -15.26 -0.59 -17.01
C ASN A 51 -14.96 0.12 -15.68
N ALA A 52 -14.70 -0.61 -14.59
CA ALA A 52 -14.31 0.00 -13.31
C ALA A 52 -12.97 0.76 -13.38
N GLY A 53 -12.10 0.39 -14.34
CA GLY A 53 -10.85 1.10 -14.58
C GLY A 53 -11.02 2.50 -15.18
N ARG A 54 -12.06 2.76 -15.99
CA ARG A 54 -12.29 4.08 -16.59
C ARG A 54 -12.78 5.10 -15.56
N ASP A 55 -13.73 4.71 -14.73
CA ASP A 55 -14.23 5.60 -13.68
C ASP A 55 -13.13 5.90 -12.67
N LEU A 56 -12.31 4.90 -12.32
CA LEU A 56 -11.15 5.10 -11.45
C LEU A 56 -10.12 6.05 -12.06
N GLN A 57 -9.85 5.96 -13.37
CA GLN A 57 -8.98 6.90 -14.07
C GLN A 57 -9.55 8.32 -14.07
N ASP A 58 -10.87 8.49 -14.25
CA ASP A 58 -11.53 9.80 -14.22
C ASP A 58 -11.47 10.42 -12.81
N TYR A 59 -11.69 9.62 -11.77
CA TYR A 59 -11.54 10.07 -10.38
C TYR A 59 -10.11 10.47 -10.03
N GLU A 60 -9.11 9.69 -10.45
CA GLU A 60 -7.71 10.02 -10.20
C GLU A 60 -7.27 11.27 -10.97
N ALA A 61 -7.76 11.44 -12.21
CA ALA A 61 -7.55 12.65 -12.99
C ALA A 61 -8.14 13.89 -12.30
N ARG A 62 -9.40 13.82 -11.85
CA ARG A 62 -10.06 14.90 -11.09
C ARG A 62 -9.35 15.22 -9.79
N LYS A 63 -8.93 14.21 -9.04
CA LYS A 63 -8.14 14.39 -7.82
C LYS A 63 -6.83 15.11 -8.11
N SER A 64 -6.11 14.72 -9.17
CA SER A 64 -4.86 15.39 -9.56
C SER A 64 -5.08 16.86 -9.90
N GLU A 65 -6.20 17.19 -10.56
CA GLU A 65 -6.54 18.56 -10.91
C GLU A 65 -6.84 19.40 -9.66
N LEU A 66 -7.66 18.88 -8.75
CA LEU A 66 -7.98 19.55 -7.50
C LEU A 66 -6.74 19.81 -6.62
N ILE A 67 -5.79 18.87 -6.58
CA ILE A 67 -4.53 19.05 -5.86
C ILE A 67 -3.72 20.19 -6.48
N ARG A 68 -3.55 20.20 -7.82
CA ARG A 68 -2.85 21.27 -8.52
C ARG A 68 -3.49 22.64 -8.25
N GLU A 69 -4.81 22.71 -8.27
CA GLU A 69 -5.54 23.95 -8.00
C GLU A 69 -5.36 24.41 -6.54
N ASN A 70 -5.41 23.49 -5.57
CA ASN A 70 -5.17 23.79 -4.17
C ASN A 70 -3.77 24.34 -3.94
N ASP A 71 -2.75 23.70 -4.52
CA ASP A 71 -1.36 24.14 -4.40
C ASP A 71 -1.16 25.52 -5.03
N ARG A 72 -1.77 25.77 -6.18
CA ARG A 72 -1.77 27.10 -6.81
C ARG A 72 -2.42 28.15 -5.93
N LEU A 73 -3.55 27.85 -5.31
CA LEU A 73 -4.23 28.77 -4.38
C LEU A 73 -3.38 29.02 -3.12
N ARG A 74 -2.73 27.99 -2.59
CA ARG A 74 -1.79 28.12 -1.46
C ARG A 74 -0.61 29.01 -1.81
N ALA A 75 -0.02 28.85 -2.98
CA ALA A 75 1.07 29.69 -3.46
C ALA A 75 0.62 31.15 -3.61
N GLN A 76 -0.59 31.39 -4.14
CA GLN A 76 -1.17 32.75 -4.19
C GLN A 76 -1.43 33.32 -2.80
N LEU A 77 -1.98 32.54 -1.88
CA LEU A 77 -2.19 32.95 -0.49
C LEU A 77 -0.88 33.28 0.21
N ALA A 78 0.17 32.49 -0.02
CA ALA A 78 1.50 32.75 0.49
C ALA A 78 2.03 34.07 -0.09
N GLU A 79 1.91 34.28 -1.39
CA GLU A 79 2.31 35.53 -2.07
C GLU A 79 1.55 36.77 -1.56
N LEU A 80 0.24 36.64 -1.33
CA LEU A 80 -0.58 37.71 -0.76
C LEU A 80 -0.23 37.98 0.71
N ARG A 81 0.22 36.95 1.44
CA ARG A 81 0.60 37.03 2.87
C ARG A 81 2.08 37.23 3.09
N THR A 82 2.90 37.34 2.05
CA THR A 82 4.35 37.45 2.21
C THR A 82 4.63 38.68 3.08
N MET A 83 5.37 38.48 4.17
CA MET A 83 5.75 39.57 5.07
C MET A 83 6.40 40.73 4.31
N THR A 84 7.05 40.47 3.17
CA THR A 84 7.57 41.46 2.24
C THR A 84 6.50 42.41 1.68
N ARG A 85 5.33 41.91 1.26
CA ARG A 85 4.21 42.75 0.78
C ARG A 85 3.65 43.63 1.91
N MET A 86 3.47 43.03 3.09
CA MET A 86 3.01 43.77 4.28
C MET A 86 4.03 44.83 4.72
N ALA A 87 5.32 44.49 4.71
CA ALA A 87 6.40 45.41 5.04
C ALA A 87 6.49 46.56 4.02
N ASN A 88 6.43 46.26 2.72
CA ASN A 88 6.41 47.28 1.67
C ASN A 88 5.21 48.21 1.82
N ARG A 89 4.02 47.66 2.10
CA ARG A 89 2.82 48.47 2.33
C ARG A 89 2.92 49.32 3.61
N ALA A 90 3.55 48.80 4.65
CA ALA A 90 3.80 49.55 5.88
C ALA A 90 4.75 50.73 5.61
N LEU A 91 5.82 50.53 4.82
CA LEU A 91 6.72 51.59 4.39
C LEU A 91 5.99 52.66 3.56
N GLU A 92 5.13 52.26 2.61
CA GLU A 92 4.29 53.19 1.82
C GLU A 92 3.34 54.02 2.69
N LEU A 93 2.85 53.45 3.79
CA LEU A 93 1.98 54.14 4.75
C LEU A 93 2.76 55.01 5.74
N GLY A 94 4.09 55.10 5.61
CA GLY A 94 4.96 55.92 6.46
C GLY A 94 5.40 55.23 7.76
N PHE A 95 5.14 53.93 7.93
CA PHE A 95 5.71 53.18 9.04
C PHE A 95 7.20 52.92 8.78
N ALA A 96 7.99 52.88 9.85
CA ALA A 96 9.41 52.55 9.81
C ALA A 96 9.71 51.37 10.75
N PRO A 97 10.79 50.60 10.52
CA PRO A 97 11.22 49.57 11.46
C PRO A 97 11.45 50.17 12.86
N ALA A 98 10.90 49.53 13.88
CA ALA A 98 11.07 49.98 15.27
C ALA A 98 12.54 49.86 15.68
N GLN A 99 13.08 50.91 16.29
CA GLN A 99 14.42 50.86 16.88
C GLN A 99 14.39 50.12 18.24
N PRO A 100 15.53 49.55 18.69
CA PRO A 100 15.56 48.74 19.92
C PRO A 100 15.07 49.45 21.17
N ASP A 101 15.24 50.77 21.24
CA ASP A 101 14.77 51.67 22.29
C ASP A 101 13.25 51.93 22.26
N GLN A 102 12.59 51.63 21.15
CA GLN A 102 11.15 51.81 20.95
C GLN A 102 10.34 50.53 21.21
N VAL A 103 11.01 49.41 21.54
CA VAL A 103 10.38 48.11 21.77
C VAL A 103 10.15 47.89 23.26
N ARG A 104 8.88 47.78 23.67
CA ARG A 104 8.49 47.42 25.05
C ARG A 104 8.11 45.96 25.13
N TYR A 105 8.89 45.18 25.89
CA TYR A 105 8.56 43.78 26.18
C TYR A 105 7.51 43.69 27.29
N VAL A 106 6.47 42.90 27.05
CA VAL A 106 5.44 42.60 28.05
C VAL A 106 5.53 41.12 28.37
N ALA A 107 5.81 40.78 29.63
CA ALA A 107 5.76 39.40 30.10
C ALA A 107 4.30 38.96 30.20
N VAL A 108 3.93 37.94 29.43
CA VAL A 108 2.59 37.34 29.49
C VAL A 108 2.65 36.18 30.49
N PRO A 109 1.86 36.21 31.58
CA PRO A 109 1.75 35.08 32.50
C PRO A 109 1.29 33.84 31.74
N ASP A 110 1.86 32.67 32.07
CA ASP A 110 1.53 31.38 31.46
C ASP A 110 1.70 31.30 29.93
N TYR A 111 2.59 32.11 29.34
CA TYR A 111 2.91 31.99 27.93
C TYR A 111 3.52 30.61 27.65
N PRO A 112 2.91 29.77 26.78
CA PRO A 112 3.44 28.47 26.45
C PRO A 112 4.70 28.68 25.61
N TYR A 113 5.86 28.64 26.27
CA TYR A 113 7.10 28.46 25.55
C TYR A 113 7.00 27.12 24.83
N PRO A 114 7.17 27.07 23.49
CA PRO A 114 7.47 25.81 22.83
C PRO A 114 8.67 25.28 23.60
N THR A 115 8.49 24.18 24.33
CA THR A 115 9.62 23.50 24.97
C THR A 115 10.56 23.23 23.81
N ALA A 116 11.69 23.94 23.77
CA ALA A 116 12.72 23.67 22.79
C ALA A 116 12.86 22.15 22.80
N PRO A 117 12.64 21.44 21.66
CA PRO A 117 12.67 19.97 21.66
C PRO A 117 13.97 19.61 22.35
N ALA A 118 13.85 19.00 23.55
CA ALA A 118 14.88 18.96 24.58
C ALA A 118 16.20 18.75 23.88
N ALA A 119 17.00 19.83 23.76
CA ALA A 119 18.08 19.99 22.77
C ALA A 119 18.62 18.62 22.44
N ALA A 120 18.17 18.04 21.31
CA ALA A 120 18.20 16.60 21.05
C ALA A 120 19.45 16.06 21.73
N GLN A 121 19.28 15.42 22.91
CA GLN A 121 20.39 15.17 23.84
C GLN A 121 21.52 14.73 22.95
N ALA A 122 22.54 15.58 22.79
CA ALA A 122 23.61 15.29 21.84
C ALA A 122 24.03 13.89 22.26
N PRO A 123 23.79 12.86 21.42
CA PRO A 123 23.72 11.49 21.89
C PRO A 123 24.96 11.31 22.73
N GLU A 124 24.75 11.08 24.02
CA GLU A 124 25.81 10.99 25.03
C GLU A 124 26.93 10.24 24.37
N ALA A 125 28.03 10.96 24.08
CA ALA A 125 28.97 10.63 23.03
C ALA A 125 29.12 9.12 23.02
N ALA A 126 28.51 8.46 22.01
CA ALA A 126 28.47 7.01 21.96
C ALA A 126 29.92 6.56 22.22
N PRO A 127 30.17 5.63 23.16
CA PRO A 127 31.53 5.27 23.54
C PRO A 127 32.34 5.06 22.25
N GLN A 128 33.25 6.00 21.97
CA GLN A 128 33.90 6.13 20.66
C GLN A 128 34.95 5.02 20.45
N ASP A 129 35.02 4.03 21.34
CA ASP A 129 36.16 3.15 21.51
C ASP A 129 35.85 1.65 21.37
N GLU A 130 34.71 1.28 20.77
CA GLU A 130 34.58 -0.09 20.23
C GLU A 130 34.85 -0.06 18.74
N SER A 131 36.13 -0.20 18.38
CA SER A 131 36.51 -0.35 16.99
C SER A 131 35.94 -1.70 16.47
N PRO A 132 35.41 -1.75 15.24
CA PRO A 132 34.90 -2.99 14.66
C PRO A 132 35.95 -4.12 14.60
N ILE A 133 37.23 -3.73 14.62
CA ILE A 133 38.38 -4.64 14.64
C ILE A 133 38.50 -5.33 16.01
N ASP A 134 38.20 -4.64 17.11
CA ASP A 134 38.28 -5.20 18.47
C ASP A 134 37.21 -6.27 18.70
N TRP A 135 35.98 -6.01 18.25
CA TRP A 135 34.94 -7.03 18.24
C TRP A 135 35.33 -8.26 17.41
N LEU A 136 35.93 -8.04 16.23
CA LEU A 136 36.37 -9.13 15.35
C LEU A 136 37.49 -9.97 16.00
N ALA A 137 38.47 -9.30 16.59
CA ALA A 137 39.58 -9.94 17.28
C ALA A 137 39.09 -10.75 18.51
N GLN A 138 38.12 -10.21 19.24
CA GLN A 138 37.52 -10.88 20.39
C GLN A 138 36.70 -12.10 19.98
N THR A 139 35.97 -12.00 18.86
CA THR A 139 35.18 -13.10 18.30
C THR A 139 36.06 -14.25 17.80
N LEU A 140 37.15 -13.93 17.10
CA LEU A 140 38.12 -14.94 16.67
C LEU A 140 38.78 -15.62 17.88
N ARG A 141 39.13 -14.86 18.92
CA ARG A 141 39.73 -15.43 20.13
C ARG A 141 38.78 -16.35 20.88
N GLN A 142 37.47 -16.08 20.91
CA GLN A 142 36.49 -17.01 21.48
C GLN A 142 36.38 -18.32 20.69
N LEU A 143 36.49 -18.26 19.37
CA LEU A 143 36.39 -19.45 18.51
C LEU A 143 37.64 -20.33 18.54
N PHE A 144 38.81 -19.74 18.76
CA PHE A 144 40.10 -20.45 18.70
C PHE A 144 40.82 -20.58 20.05
N GLY A 145 40.32 -19.93 21.11
CA GLY A 145 40.95 -19.88 22.44
C GLY A 145 40.32 -20.81 23.49
N GLY A 146 39.36 -21.65 23.11
CA GLY A 146 38.81 -22.71 23.96
C GLY A 146 39.44 -24.06 23.65
N GLY A 147 40.60 -24.34 24.25
CA GLY A 147 41.30 -25.63 24.21
C GLY A 147 42.17 -25.77 25.46
#